data_AF-A0A7C1LXG2-F1
#
_entry.id   AF-A0A7C1LXG2-F1
#
_cell.length_a   1.000
_cell.length_b   1.000
_cell.length_c   1.000
_cell.angle_alpha   90.00
_cell.angle_beta   90.00
_cell.angle_gamma   90.00
#
_symmetry.space_group_name_H-M   'P 1'
#
loop_
_entity.id
_entity.type
_entity.pdbx_description
1 polymer ?
#
loop_
_entity_poly.entity_id
_entity_poly.type
_entity_poly.pdbx_seq_one_letter_code
_entity_poly.pdbx_strand_id
1 'polypeptide(L)'
;MKQDIKVSDNFWLWEFFDKETYEKCSKNVLIGILDPKIIALSQYIRNRYDLAVTINNWKSGGFYSFSGFRPPTYKIKESDFKDIVCKPCLEEIKSIPDPVGATLSQHKFGRACDYKIAGMTPEEFRIDIKESFRSFKVRGLSTIELGTDTWTHCDVRATGKHTLLEVPFF
;
A
#
# COMPACT_ATOMS: atom_id res chain seq x y z
N MET A 1 20.43 9.74 14.32
CA MET A 1 19.08 9.84 13.72
C MET A 1 18.94 8.75 12.69
N LYS A 2 17.88 7.92 12.73
CA LYS A 2 17.65 6.91 11.66
C LYS A 2 17.34 7.67 10.36
N GLN A 3 18.19 7.53 9.34
CA GLN A 3 18.06 8.24 8.06
C GLN A 3 16.79 7.78 7.31
N ASP A 4 16.10 8.72 6.68
CA ASP A 4 14.97 8.39 5.81
C ASP A 4 15.45 7.84 4.48
N ILE A 5 14.73 6.83 3.98
CA ILE A 5 15.05 6.15 2.72
C ILE A 5 14.08 6.61 1.65
N LYS A 6 14.63 7.09 0.55
CA LYS A 6 13.88 7.35 -0.68
C LYS A 6 13.77 6.04 -1.46
N VAL A 7 12.56 5.61 -1.80
CA VAL A 7 12.30 4.31 -2.49
C VAL A 7 11.96 4.47 -3.96
N SER A 8 11.62 5.69 -4.39
CA SER A 8 11.49 6.10 -5.79
C SER A 8 11.65 7.61 -5.89
N ASP A 9 11.66 8.18 -7.10
CA ASP A 9 11.88 9.62 -7.33
C ASP A 9 10.95 10.53 -6.53
N ASN A 10 9.72 10.08 -6.26
CA ASN A 10 8.70 10.88 -5.60
C ASN A 10 8.24 10.33 -4.24
N PHE A 11 8.71 9.16 -3.82
CA PHE A 11 8.24 8.53 -2.59
C PHE A 11 9.37 8.14 -1.65
N TRP A 12 9.10 8.37 -0.37
CA TRP A 12 9.89 7.92 0.76
C TRP A 12 9.28 6.68 1.38
N LEU A 13 10.13 5.85 1.99
CA LEU A 13 9.71 4.61 2.65
C LEU A 13 8.63 4.86 3.72
N TRP A 14 8.71 5.96 4.47
CA TRP A 14 7.75 6.27 5.53
C TRP A 14 6.33 6.49 5.02
N GLU A 15 6.13 6.87 3.76
CA GLU A 15 4.80 7.11 3.18
C GLU A 15 4.00 5.81 3.07
N PHE A 16 4.66 4.65 3.08
CA PHE A 16 4.02 3.33 2.99
C PHE A 16 3.72 2.71 4.36
N PHE A 17 4.11 3.32 5.47
CA PHE A 17 3.92 2.75 6.80
C PHE A 17 3.27 3.77 7.74
N ASP A 18 2.55 3.27 8.75
CA ASP A 18 2.18 4.11 9.89
C ASP A 18 3.43 4.48 10.72
N LYS A 19 3.27 5.49 11.58
CA LYS A 19 4.34 6.01 12.42
C LYS A 19 4.99 4.93 13.30
N GLU A 20 4.16 4.14 13.97
CA GLU A 20 4.62 3.16 14.95
C GLU A 20 5.43 2.06 14.26
N THR A 21 4.93 1.52 13.15
CA THR A 21 5.66 0.55 12.32
C THR A 21 6.96 1.12 11.79
N TYR A 22 6.96 2.35 11.28
CA TYR A 22 8.16 2.97 10.71
C TYR A 22 9.25 3.24 11.75
N GLU A 23 8.88 3.64 12.97
CA GLU A 23 9.81 3.98 14.05
C GLU A 23 10.40 2.74 14.73
N LYS A 24 9.56 1.73 14.98
CA LYS A 24 9.95 0.47 15.64
C LYS A 24 10.82 -0.40 14.74
N CYS A 25 10.45 -0.57 13.47
CA CYS A 25 11.13 -1.54 12.61
C CYS A 25 12.44 -1.01 12.02
N SER A 26 13.35 -1.93 11.72
CA SER A 26 14.55 -1.65 10.91
C SER A 26 14.16 -1.37 9.46
N LYS A 27 14.93 -0.52 8.76
CA LYS A 27 14.57 -0.12 7.39
C LYS A 27 14.67 -1.27 6.38
N ASN A 28 15.59 -2.21 6.60
CA ASN A 28 15.70 -3.41 5.77
C ASN A 28 14.45 -4.29 5.90
N VAL A 29 13.91 -4.42 7.12
CA VAL A 29 12.64 -5.12 7.35
C VAL A 29 11.51 -4.42 6.60
N LEU A 30 11.37 -3.09 6.73
CA LEU A 30 10.34 -2.33 6.04
C LEU A 30 10.43 -2.46 4.50
N ILE A 31 11.63 -2.41 3.93
CA ILE A 31 11.82 -2.63 2.49
C ILE A 31 11.41 -4.05 2.09
N GLY A 32 11.77 -5.06 2.89
CA GLY A 32 11.43 -6.46 2.63
C GLY A 32 9.94 -6.79 2.72
N ILE A 33 9.14 -5.96 3.40
CA ILE A 33 7.69 -6.14 3.52
C ILE A 33 6.95 -5.68 2.26
N LEU A 34 7.41 -4.62 1.60
CA LEU A 34 6.70 -4.06 0.45
C LEU A 34 6.95 -4.90 -0.80
N ASP A 35 5.87 -5.22 -1.52
CA ASP A 35 6.01 -5.75 -2.88
C ASP A 35 6.57 -4.63 -3.77
N PRO A 36 7.71 -4.80 -4.46
CA PRO A 36 8.31 -3.75 -5.28
C PRO A 36 7.35 -3.16 -6.34
N LYS A 37 6.34 -3.94 -6.78
CA LYS A 37 5.32 -3.45 -7.71
C LYS A 37 4.45 -2.37 -7.10
N ILE A 38 4.19 -2.37 -5.79
CA ILE A 38 3.39 -1.30 -5.17
C ILE A 38 4.11 0.03 -5.27
N ILE A 39 5.43 0.05 -5.06
CA ILE A 39 6.27 1.25 -5.19
C ILE A 39 6.30 1.71 -6.65
N ALA A 40 6.51 0.79 -7.59
CA ALA A 40 6.50 1.09 -9.02
C ALA A 40 5.16 1.64 -9.50
N LEU A 41 4.05 1.11 -8.98
CA LEU A 41 2.71 1.59 -9.24
C LEU A 41 2.48 2.99 -8.67
N SER A 42 2.87 3.26 -7.41
CA SER A 42 2.75 4.59 -6.80
C SER A 42 3.53 5.63 -7.62
N GLN A 43 4.76 5.31 -8.00
CA GLN A 43 5.60 6.17 -8.82
C GLN A 43 4.99 6.41 -10.21
N TYR A 44 4.39 5.39 -10.83
CA TYR A 44 3.68 5.55 -12.10
C TYR A 44 2.47 6.49 -11.97
N ILE A 45 1.65 6.31 -10.94
CA ILE A 45 0.48 7.18 -10.68
C ILE A 45 0.92 8.63 -10.51
N ARG A 46 1.98 8.88 -9.71
CA ARG A 46 2.52 10.23 -9.52
C ARG A 46 2.99 10.86 -10.83
N ASN A 47 3.70 10.11 -11.67
CA ASN A 47 4.20 10.60 -12.96
C ASN A 47 3.08 10.80 -13.99
N ARG A 48 2.05 9.95 -13.97
CA ARG A 48 0.95 9.97 -14.95
C ARG A 48 0.14 11.26 -14.86
N TYR A 49 -0.13 11.71 -13.63
CA TYR A 49 -0.98 12.88 -13.42
C TYR A 49 -0.20 14.14 -13.12
N ASP A 50 1.06 14.03 -12.69
CA ASP A 50 1.86 15.14 -12.16
C ASP A 50 1.18 15.85 -10.95
N LEU A 51 0.22 15.17 -10.32
CA LEU A 51 -0.53 15.65 -9.15
C LEU A 51 -0.02 15.02 -7.86
N ALA A 52 -0.11 15.74 -6.74
CA ALA A 52 0.31 15.21 -5.46
C ALA A 52 -0.48 13.93 -5.13
N VAL A 53 0.25 12.83 -4.88
CA VAL A 53 -0.31 11.53 -4.52
C VAL A 53 0.04 11.26 -3.07
N THR A 54 -0.98 11.15 -2.21
CA THR A 54 -0.81 10.85 -0.80
C THR A 54 -1.19 9.41 -0.50
N ILE A 55 -0.29 8.69 0.17
CA ILE A 55 -0.56 7.39 0.81
C ILE A 55 -0.76 7.67 2.30
N ASN A 56 0.32 7.78 3.08
CA ASN A 56 0.33 8.33 4.44
C ASN A 56 1.00 9.70 4.46
N ASN A 57 0.61 10.59 5.38
CA ASN A 57 1.20 11.93 5.51
C ASN A 57 1.47 12.36 6.96
N TRP A 58 1.42 11.44 7.93
CA TRP A 58 1.68 11.70 9.35
C TRP A 58 3.02 12.40 9.62
N LYS A 59 4.04 12.14 8.79
CA LYS A 59 5.37 12.76 8.96
C LYS A 59 5.42 14.22 8.48
N SER A 60 4.51 14.59 7.58
CA SER A 60 4.35 15.96 7.07
C SER A 60 3.28 16.75 7.83
N GLY A 61 2.87 16.27 9.01
CA GLY A 61 1.84 16.92 9.85
C GLY A 61 0.39 16.64 9.43
N GLY A 62 0.16 15.70 8.51
CA GLY A 62 -1.19 15.28 8.13
C GLY A 62 -1.76 14.16 9.00
N PHE A 63 -3.01 13.78 8.72
CA PHE A 63 -3.77 12.82 9.53
C PHE A 63 -3.81 11.40 8.95
N TYR A 64 -3.32 11.18 7.73
CA TYR A 64 -3.36 9.86 7.10
C TYR A 64 -2.28 8.95 7.64
N SER A 65 -2.76 7.85 8.21
CA SER A 65 -2.01 6.69 8.67
C SER A 65 -2.75 5.43 8.19
N PHE A 66 -2.05 4.30 8.06
CA PHE A 66 -2.63 3.01 7.64
C PHE A 66 -3.19 2.93 6.21
N SER A 67 -2.75 3.80 5.31
CA SER A 67 -3.11 3.76 3.88
C SER A 67 -2.14 2.94 3.02
N GLY A 68 -1.04 2.46 3.60
CA GLY A 68 -0.03 1.60 2.97
C GLY A 68 -0.02 0.22 3.63
N PHE A 69 1.13 -0.25 4.11
CA PHE A 69 1.18 -1.44 4.93
C PHE A 69 0.33 -1.29 6.21
N ARG A 70 -0.36 -2.37 6.59
CA ARG A 70 -1.11 -2.48 7.84
C ARG A 70 -0.57 -3.68 8.63
N PRO A 71 0.02 -3.47 9.81
CA PRO A 71 0.60 -4.57 10.58
C PRO A 71 -0.47 -5.59 10.99
N PRO A 72 -0.23 -6.90 10.81
CA PRO A 72 -1.18 -7.95 11.22
C PRO A 72 -1.27 -8.14 12.74
N THR A 73 -2.46 -8.52 13.26
CA THR A 73 -2.64 -8.89 14.68
C THR A 73 -1.75 -10.04 15.14
N TYR A 74 -1.51 -10.09 16.46
CA TYR A 74 -1.04 -11.25 17.24
C TYR A 74 -1.88 -12.54 17.09
N LYS A 75 -3.12 -12.46 16.58
CA LYS A 75 -3.98 -13.65 16.40
C LYS A 75 -3.63 -14.48 15.17
N ILE A 76 -2.71 -14.02 14.32
CA ILE A 76 -2.33 -14.73 13.12
C ILE A 76 -1.14 -15.64 13.42
N LYS A 77 -1.24 -16.92 13.08
CA LYS A 77 -0.25 -17.93 13.45
C LYS A 77 1.01 -17.74 12.61
N GLU A 78 2.19 -18.09 13.14
CA GLU A 78 3.47 -18.06 12.40
C GLU A 78 3.36 -18.84 11.06
N SER A 79 2.52 -19.88 11.02
CA SER A 79 2.18 -20.65 9.81
C SER A 79 1.57 -19.81 8.69
N ASP A 80 0.86 -18.75 9.02
CA ASP A 80 0.08 -17.96 8.07
C ASP A 80 0.96 -16.84 7.45
N PHE A 81 2.12 -16.54 8.07
CA PHE A 81 3.06 -15.48 7.66
C PHE A 81 4.46 -15.94 7.26
N LYS A 82 4.80 -17.23 7.43
CA LYS A 82 6.13 -17.77 7.07
C LYS A 82 6.54 -17.46 5.61
N ASP A 83 5.54 -17.30 4.74
CA ASP A 83 5.72 -17.04 3.29
C ASP A 83 5.52 -15.55 2.92
N ILE A 84 5.22 -14.69 3.90
CA ILE A 84 4.88 -13.27 3.68
C ILE A 84 5.97 -12.36 4.25
N VAL A 85 6.47 -12.65 5.44
CA VAL A 85 7.42 -11.80 6.17
C VAL A 85 8.45 -12.68 6.87
N CYS A 86 9.73 -12.35 6.73
CA CYS A 86 10.83 -13.11 7.34
C CYS A 86 10.64 -13.22 8.87
N LYS A 87 11.04 -14.32 9.52
CA LYS A 87 10.85 -14.48 10.97
C LYS A 87 11.35 -13.29 11.80
N PRO A 88 12.55 -12.73 11.57
CA PRO A 88 13.00 -11.50 12.24
C PRO A 88 12.07 -10.30 12.01
N CYS A 89 11.61 -10.13 10.78
CA CYS A 89 10.69 -9.09 10.37
C CYS A 89 9.34 -9.23 11.11
N LEU A 90 8.85 -10.46 11.29
CA LEU A 90 7.60 -10.74 12.00
C LEU A 90 7.71 -10.40 13.49
N GLU A 91 8.84 -10.69 14.14
CA GLU A 91 9.06 -10.35 15.56
C GLU A 91 8.99 -8.83 15.82
N GLU A 92 9.45 -8.00 14.88
CA GLU A 92 9.38 -6.54 15.01
C GLU A 92 7.93 -6.01 14.89
N ILE A 93 7.08 -6.68 14.11
CA ILE A 93 5.72 -6.20 13.77
C ILE A 93 4.64 -6.73 14.73
N LYS A 94 4.85 -7.89 15.37
CA LYS A 94 3.88 -8.52 16.29
C LYS A 94 3.43 -7.63 17.45
N SER A 95 4.18 -6.58 17.76
CA SER A 95 3.90 -5.65 18.87
C SER A 95 3.01 -4.46 18.50
N ILE A 96 2.53 -4.38 17.25
CA ILE A 96 1.82 -3.21 16.72
C ILE A 96 0.31 -3.49 16.67
N PRO A 97 -0.55 -2.55 17.14
CA PRO A 97 -2.00 -2.73 17.09
C PRO A 97 -2.54 -2.90 15.66
N ASP A 98 -3.54 -3.78 15.46
CA ASP A 98 -4.15 -4.01 14.15
C ASP A 98 -5.07 -2.86 13.77
N PRO A 99 -4.79 -2.15 12.68
CA PRO A 99 -5.77 -1.24 12.10
C PRO A 99 -6.88 -2.07 11.47
N VAL A 100 -8.12 -1.75 11.82
CA VAL A 100 -9.37 -2.36 11.32
C VAL A 100 -9.28 -2.80 9.85
N GLY A 101 -9.76 -4.02 9.55
CA GLY A 101 -9.86 -4.53 8.18
C GLY A 101 -9.96 -6.05 8.09
N ALA A 102 -10.26 -6.56 6.90
CA ALA A 102 -10.36 -8.01 6.67
C ALA A 102 -9.04 -8.75 6.94
N THR A 103 -9.13 -9.99 7.44
CA THR A 103 -7.97 -10.84 7.79
C THR A 103 -6.96 -10.98 6.64
N LEU A 104 -7.45 -11.08 5.39
CA LEU A 104 -6.63 -11.26 4.19
C LEU A 104 -6.50 -9.97 3.35
N SER A 105 -6.65 -8.81 3.98
CA SER A 105 -6.44 -7.51 3.34
C SER A 105 -5.03 -7.41 2.77
N GLN A 106 -4.88 -6.95 1.52
CA GLN A 106 -3.58 -6.85 0.85
C GLN A 106 -2.64 -5.81 1.47
N HIS A 107 -3.17 -4.87 2.26
CA HIS A 107 -2.34 -3.98 3.08
C HIS A 107 -1.48 -4.76 4.08
N LYS A 108 -1.99 -5.89 4.61
CA LYS A 108 -1.26 -6.76 5.56
C LYS A 108 -0.10 -7.53 4.91
N PHE A 109 -0.05 -7.55 3.57
CA PHE A 109 0.99 -8.22 2.78
C PHE A 109 1.92 -7.22 2.08
N GLY A 110 1.81 -5.92 2.35
CA GLY A 110 2.61 -4.89 1.67
C GLY A 110 2.31 -4.75 0.18
N ARG A 111 1.10 -5.13 -0.25
CA ARG A 111 0.68 -5.20 -1.66
C ARG A 111 -0.38 -4.18 -2.05
N ALA A 112 -0.81 -3.32 -1.13
CA ALA A 112 -1.89 -2.37 -1.39
C ALA A 112 -1.59 -0.97 -0.88
N CYS A 113 -2.18 0.01 -1.55
CA CYS A 113 -2.19 1.40 -1.14
C CYS A 113 -3.56 2.04 -1.40
N ASP A 114 -3.98 2.91 -0.49
CA ASP A 114 -5.16 3.74 -0.60
C ASP A 114 -4.74 5.14 -1.07
N TYR A 115 -4.85 5.42 -2.36
CA TYR A 115 -4.35 6.66 -2.95
C TYR A 115 -5.33 7.82 -2.80
N LYS A 116 -4.80 8.99 -2.43
CA LYS A 116 -5.50 10.28 -2.50
C LYS A 116 -4.75 11.17 -3.48
N ILE A 117 -5.38 11.54 -4.59
CA ILE A 117 -4.76 12.34 -5.66
C ILE A 117 -5.33 13.75 -5.60
N ALA A 118 -4.47 14.74 -5.34
CA ALA A 118 -4.92 16.12 -5.20
C ALA A 118 -5.55 16.62 -6.51
N GLY A 119 -6.79 17.11 -6.44
CA GLY A 119 -7.50 17.61 -7.62
C GLY A 119 -8.13 16.52 -8.51
N MET A 120 -8.16 15.26 -8.06
CA MET A 120 -8.79 14.15 -8.78
C MET A 120 -9.63 13.31 -7.81
N THR A 121 -10.89 13.11 -8.15
CA THR A 121 -11.81 12.26 -7.37
C THR A 121 -11.45 10.78 -7.53
N PRO A 122 -11.82 9.93 -6.54
CA PRO A 122 -11.64 8.49 -6.68
C PRO A 122 -12.30 7.90 -7.92
N GLU A 123 -13.47 8.42 -8.32
CA GLU A 123 -14.18 7.91 -9.49
C GLU A 123 -13.50 8.28 -10.81
N GLU A 124 -13.04 9.52 -10.96
CA GLU A 124 -12.20 9.90 -12.12
C GLU A 124 -10.97 9.01 -12.22
N PHE A 125 -10.32 8.72 -11.08
CA PHE A 125 -9.16 7.83 -11.07
C PHE A 125 -9.53 6.39 -11.44
N ARG A 126 -10.66 5.85 -10.95
CA ARG A 126 -11.13 4.51 -11.33
C ARG A 126 -11.49 4.42 -12.81
N ILE A 127 -12.14 5.43 -13.37
CA ILE A 127 -12.47 5.51 -14.80
C ILE A 127 -11.18 5.44 -15.62
N ASP A 128 -10.18 6.26 -15.29
CA ASP A 128 -8.90 6.24 -16.02
C ASP A 128 -8.16 4.90 -15.86
N ILE A 129 -8.18 4.29 -14.67
CA ILE A 129 -7.65 2.94 -14.47
C ILE A 129 -8.34 1.94 -15.41
N LYS A 130 -9.66 1.99 -15.57
CA LYS A 130 -10.43 1.07 -16.41
C LYS A 130 -10.10 1.29 -17.89
N GLU A 131 -10.11 2.53 -18.35
CA GLU A 131 -9.84 2.89 -19.76
C GLU A 131 -8.39 2.61 -20.14
N SER A 132 -7.46 2.86 -19.23
CA SER A 132 -6.01 2.72 -19.45
C SER A 132 -5.41 1.50 -18.74
N PHE A 133 -6.21 0.47 -18.42
CA PHE A 133 -5.80 -0.63 -17.52
C PHE A 133 -4.50 -1.30 -17.95
N ARG A 134 -4.27 -1.47 -19.26
CA ARG A 134 -3.03 -2.07 -19.77
C ARG A 134 -1.78 -1.34 -19.25
N SER A 135 -1.82 -0.02 -19.15
CA SER A 135 -0.71 0.81 -18.66
C SER A 135 -0.45 0.64 -17.16
N PHE A 136 -1.50 0.46 -16.37
CA PHE A 136 -1.39 0.17 -14.94
C PHE A 136 -0.97 -1.29 -14.69
N LYS A 137 -1.49 -2.22 -15.48
CA LYS A 137 -1.21 -3.65 -15.36
C LYS A 137 0.26 -3.99 -15.57
N VAL A 138 0.93 -3.35 -16.53
CA VAL A 138 2.38 -3.55 -16.74
C VAL A 138 3.22 -3.06 -15.55
N ARG A 139 2.65 -2.22 -14.68
CA ARG A 139 3.26 -1.78 -13.41
C ARG A 139 2.83 -2.63 -12.21
N GLY A 140 2.00 -3.66 -12.44
CA GLY A 140 1.59 -4.64 -11.45
C GLY A 140 0.18 -4.46 -10.91
N LEU A 141 -0.55 -3.40 -11.27
CA LEU A 141 -1.94 -3.24 -10.81
C LEU A 141 -2.78 -4.44 -11.26
N SER A 142 -3.47 -5.05 -10.31
CA SER A 142 -4.35 -6.18 -10.56
C SER A 142 -5.78 -5.93 -10.10
N THR A 143 -5.96 -5.13 -9.05
CA THR A 143 -7.23 -5.00 -8.34
C THR A 143 -7.47 -3.55 -7.90
N ILE A 144 -8.74 -3.12 -7.93
CA ILE A 144 -9.21 -1.89 -7.27
C ILE A 144 -10.45 -2.19 -6.41
N GLU A 145 -10.64 -1.43 -5.32
CA GLU A 145 -11.92 -1.40 -4.60
C GLU A 145 -12.85 -0.32 -5.19
N LEU A 146 -14.14 -0.66 -5.25
CA LEU A 146 -15.24 0.24 -5.63
C LEU A 146 -15.95 0.75 -4.37
N GLY A 147 -16.60 1.92 -4.46
CA GLY A 147 -17.47 2.41 -3.37
C GLY A 147 -16.76 3.16 -2.24
N THR A 148 -15.54 3.65 -2.48
CA THR A 148 -14.83 4.57 -1.57
C THR A 148 -14.83 6.00 -2.13
N ASP A 149 -15.28 6.97 -1.34
CA ASP A 149 -15.49 8.35 -1.83
C ASP A 149 -14.29 9.29 -1.61
N THR A 150 -13.33 8.90 -0.79
CA THR A 150 -12.20 9.78 -0.40
C THR A 150 -10.82 9.19 -0.69
N TRP A 151 -10.74 7.96 -1.20
CA TRP A 151 -9.52 7.31 -1.68
C TRP A 151 -9.84 6.25 -2.73
N THR A 152 -8.82 5.82 -3.49
CA THR A 152 -8.91 4.64 -4.36
C THR A 152 -7.95 3.58 -3.86
N HIS A 153 -8.49 2.45 -3.41
CA HIS A 153 -7.68 1.27 -3.11
C HIS A 153 -7.14 0.66 -4.39
N CYS A 154 -5.86 0.32 -4.39
CA CYS A 154 -5.19 -0.40 -5.46
C CYS A 154 -4.28 -1.47 -4.86
N ASP A 155 -4.31 -2.68 -5.43
CA ASP A 155 -3.37 -3.73 -5.05
C ASP A 155 -2.77 -4.50 -6.23
N VAL A 156 -1.66 -5.17 -5.95
CA VAL A 156 -0.82 -5.91 -6.91
C VAL A 156 -0.88 -7.42 -6.70
N ARG A 157 -1.96 -7.93 -6.09
CA ARG A 157 -2.11 -9.36 -5.78
C ARG A 157 -2.09 -10.21 -7.06
N ALA A 158 -1.55 -11.42 -6.98
CA ALA A 158 -1.67 -12.35 -8.09
C ALA A 158 -3.14 -12.80 -8.24
N THR A 159 -3.77 -12.46 -9.37
CA THR A 159 -5.16 -12.85 -9.65
C THR A 159 -5.28 -13.95 -10.70
N GLY A 160 -4.23 -14.19 -11.50
CA GLY A 160 -4.29 -15.05 -12.68
C GLY A 160 -5.18 -14.50 -13.82
N LYS A 161 -5.71 -13.29 -13.67
CA LYS A 161 -6.65 -12.69 -14.64
C LYS A 161 -5.93 -11.82 -15.66
N HIS A 162 -6.46 -11.78 -16.89
CA HIS A 162 -6.00 -10.83 -17.89
C HIS A 162 -6.65 -9.44 -17.75
N THR A 163 -7.79 -9.37 -17.06
CA THR A 163 -8.60 -8.18 -16.83
C THR A 163 -8.42 -7.63 -15.41
N LEU A 164 -8.83 -6.37 -15.21
CA LEU A 164 -8.87 -5.73 -13.90
C LEU A 164 -9.86 -6.48 -13.00
N LEU A 165 -9.46 -6.72 -11.76
CA LEU A 165 -10.36 -7.23 -10.72
C LEU A 165 -10.96 -6.05 -9.98
N GLU A 166 -12.29 -5.91 -10.04
CA GLU A 166 -13.02 -4.93 -9.24
C GLU A 166 -13.68 -5.65 -8.06
N VAL A 167 -13.46 -5.15 -6.85
CA VAL A 167 -14.06 -5.69 -5.63
C VAL A 167 -14.90 -4.60 -4.94
N PRO A 168 -16.12 -4.90 -4.47
CA PRO A 168 -16.88 -3.94 -3.67
C PRO A 168 -16.18 -3.65 -2.33
N PHE A 169 -16.22 -2.39 -1.90
CA PHE A 169 -15.95 -2.03 -0.51
C PHE A 169 -17.20 -2.35 0.34
N PHE A 170 -17.03 -3.07 1.44
CA PHE A 170 -18.09 -3.49 2.36
C PHE A 170 -17.99 -2.78 3.70
#